data_AF-A0A937WEW8-F1
#
_entry.id   AF-A0A937WEW8-F1
#
_cell.length_a   1.000
_cell.length_b   1.000
_cell.length_c   1.000
_cell.angle_alpha   90.00
_cell.angle_beta   90.00
_cell.angle_gamma   90.00
#
_symmetry.space_group_name_H-M   'P 1'
#
loop_
_entity.id
_entity.type
_entity.pdbx_description
1 polymer ?
#
loop_
_entity_poly.entity_id
_entity_poly.type
_entity_poly.pdbx_seq_one_letter_code
_entity_poly.pdbx_strand_id
1 'polypeptide(L)'
;MRRWKSQEEDLLLTENQGNDDFPLIERIKTALSDSQRLGRPPTFSPEAMVQIVAMACEDPQQFSRPITHWTARELADEAQKQGIVASISPRSVGRFFKAVIPSTTSKSLLAESRKRRPSSIQSTNERDM
;
A
#
# COMPACT_ATOMS: atom_id res chain seq x y z
N MET A 1 9.38 3.07 20.60
CA MET A 1 10.22 4.09 19.92
C MET A 1 11.69 3.81 20.17
N ARG A 2 12.30 2.84 19.46
CA ARG A 2 13.76 2.57 19.57
C ARG A 2 14.51 2.61 18.24
N ARG A 3 13.80 2.74 17.11
CA ARG A 3 14.36 2.69 15.75
C ARG A 3 15.33 3.84 15.44
N TRP A 4 14.98 5.06 15.84
CA TRP A 4 15.85 6.21 15.60
C TRP A 4 17.01 6.25 16.60
N LYS A 5 16.76 5.80 17.83
CA LYS A 5 17.79 5.71 18.87
C LYS A 5 18.88 4.69 18.54
N SER A 6 18.57 3.60 17.82
CA SER A 6 19.58 2.63 17.38
C SER A 6 20.52 3.14 16.28
N GLN A 7 20.35 4.38 15.79
CA GLN A 7 21.24 4.99 14.79
C GLN A 7 22.15 6.07 15.42
N GLU A 8 22.05 6.29 16.73
CA GLU A 8 22.76 7.35 17.45
C GLU A 8 24.29 7.20 17.35
N GLU A 9 24.82 6.01 17.58
CA GLU A 9 26.27 5.74 17.50
C GLU A 9 26.83 6.00 16.10
N ASP A 10 26.09 5.61 15.07
CA ASP A 10 26.47 5.74 13.65
C ASP A 10 26.45 7.21 13.18
N LEU A 11 25.48 7.98 13.68
CA LEU A 11 25.39 9.43 13.44
C LEU A 11 26.53 10.19 14.13
N LEU A 12 26.85 9.85 15.38
CA LEU A 12 27.95 10.46 16.14
C LEU A 12 29.32 10.15 15.53
N LEU A 13 29.51 8.93 15.01
CA LEU A 13 30.73 8.57 14.28
C LEU A 13 30.88 9.39 12.99
N THR A 14 29.78 9.60 12.26
CA THR A 14 29.78 10.39 11.01
C THR A 14 30.01 11.87 11.29
N GLU A 15 29.45 12.41 12.37
CA GLU A 15 29.65 13.80 12.82
C GLU A 15 31.11 14.05 13.25
N ASN A 16 31.69 13.16 14.05
CA ASN A 16 33.08 13.28 14.53
C ASN A 16 34.14 13.13 13.44
N GLN A 17 33.79 12.56 12.28
CA GLN A 17 34.70 12.48 11.13
C GLN A 17 34.97 13.84 10.47
N GLY A 18 34.12 14.85 10.71
CA GLY A 18 34.40 16.28 10.52
C GLY A 18 34.82 16.73 9.11
N ASN A 19 34.68 15.86 8.09
CA ASN A 19 35.32 16.06 6.78
C ASN A 19 34.36 16.69 5.74
N ASP A 20 33.04 16.45 5.84
CA ASP A 20 31.99 17.01 4.99
C ASP A 20 30.58 16.78 5.60
N ASP A 21 29.64 17.72 5.42
CA ASP A 21 28.25 17.60 5.94
C ASP A 21 27.38 16.63 5.13
N PHE A 22 27.72 16.42 3.86
CA PHE A 22 26.97 15.56 2.93
C PHE A 22 26.77 14.11 3.45
N PRO A 23 27.80 13.38 3.90
CA PRO A 23 27.63 12.04 4.45
C PRO A 23 26.74 12.01 5.69
N LEU A 24 26.82 13.04 6.56
CA LEU A 24 25.97 13.16 7.74
C LEU A 24 24.50 13.35 7.34
N ILE A 25 24.22 14.20 6.36
CA ILE A 25 22.87 14.46 5.84
C ILE A 25 22.24 13.19 5.25
N GLU A 26 22.99 12.42 4.45
CA GLU A 26 22.48 11.17 3.86
C GLU A 26 22.18 10.11 4.93
N ARG A 27 23.00 10.06 5.99
CA ARG A 27 22.77 9.17 7.14
C ARG A 27 21.51 9.54 7.91
N ILE A 28 21.29 10.84 8.16
CA ILE A 28 20.09 11.35 8.82
C ILE A 28 18.85 11.04 7.98
N LYS A 29 18.88 11.31 6.67
CA LYS A 29 17.76 11.00 5.76
C LYS A 29 17.41 9.52 5.79
N THR A 30 18.42 8.65 5.79
CA THR A 30 18.22 7.20 5.84
C THR A 30 17.64 6.76 7.18
N ALA A 31 18.20 7.24 8.31
CA ALA A 31 17.72 6.90 9.65
C ALA A 31 16.26 7.34 9.89
N LEU A 32 15.86 8.47 9.29
CA LEU A 32 14.50 9.01 9.37
C LEU A 32 13.55 8.49 8.28
N SER A 33 14.06 7.73 7.30
CA SER A 33 13.24 7.20 6.21
C SER A 33 12.19 6.22 6.71
N ASP A 34 11.00 6.25 6.09
CA ASP A 34 9.95 5.31 6.46
C ASP A 34 10.30 3.92 5.91
N SER A 35 10.27 2.94 6.80
CA SER A 35 10.44 1.55 6.38
C SER A 35 9.15 1.07 5.75
N GLN A 36 9.22 -0.03 4.99
CA GLN A 36 8.01 -0.73 4.57
C GLN A 36 7.15 -1.02 5.81
N ARG A 37 5.97 -0.38 5.87
CA ARG A 37 5.03 -0.61 6.97
C ARG A 37 4.53 -2.03 6.80
N LEU A 38 4.84 -2.89 7.78
CA LEU A 38 4.17 -4.18 7.89
C LEU A 38 2.71 -3.86 8.18
N GLY A 39 1.89 -3.85 7.13
CA GLY A 39 0.46 -3.61 7.24
C GLY A 39 -0.20 -4.63 8.16
N ARG A 40 -1.47 -4.40 8.51
CA ARG A 40 -2.24 -5.39 9.25
C ARG A 40 -2.28 -6.70 8.45
N PRO A 41 -1.92 -7.85 9.04
CA PRO A 41 -2.05 -9.13 8.34
C PRO A 41 -3.51 -9.34 7.91
N PRO A 42 -3.75 -9.98 6.75
CA PRO A 42 -5.10 -10.22 6.27
C PRO A 42 -5.87 -11.09 7.27
N THR A 43 -7.13 -10.75 7.53
CA THR A 43 -7.99 -11.53 8.44
C THR A 43 -8.36 -12.90 7.86
N PHE A 44 -8.40 -13.02 6.54
CA PHE A 44 -8.77 -14.24 5.84
C PHE A 44 -7.59 -14.73 5.01
N SER A 45 -7.34 -16.03 5.09
CA SER A 45 -6.30 -16.70 4.32
C SER A 45 -6.61 -16.65 2.82
N PRO A 46 -5.60 -16.53 1.94
CA PRO A 46 -5.82 -16.61 0.50
C PRO A 46 -6.47 -17.93 0.06
N GLU A 47 -6.13 -19.05 0.71
CA GLU A 47 -6.73 -20.36 0.46
C GLU A 47 -8.23 -20.35 0.75
N ALA A 48 -8.64 -19.76 1.88
CA ALA A 48 -10.04 -19.62 2.24
C ALA A 48 -10.80 -18.73 1.23
N MET A 49 -10.17 -17.66 0.75
CA MET A 49 -10.77 -16.81 -0.29
C MET A 49 -10.98 -17.58 -1.61
N VAL A 50 -9.99 -18.36 -2.04
CA VAL A 50 -10.09 -19.18 -3.26
C VAL A 50 -11.20 -20.22 -3.13
N GLN A 51 -11.32 -20.89 -1.99
CA GLN A 51 -12.39 -21.87 -1.75
C GLN A 51 -13.78 -21.22 -1.78
N ILE A 52 -13.94 -20.03 -1.19
CA ILE A 52 -15.20 -19.27 -1.24
C ILE A 52 -15.53 -18.85 -2.68
N VAL A 53 -14.53 -18.46 -3.47
CA VAL A 53 -14.71 -18.11 -4.88
C VAL A 53 -15.12 -19.34 -5.71
N ALA A 54 -14.50 -20.50 -5.48
CA ALA A 54 -14.86 -21.74 -6.15
C ALA A 54 -16.32 -22.13 -5.86
N MET A 55 -16.73 -22.08 -4.59
CA MET A 55 -18.12 -22.32 -4.17
C MET A 55 -19.12 -21.39 -4.87
N ALA A 56 -18.76 -20.11 -5.05
CA ALA A 56 -19.62 -19.14 -5.74
C ALA A 56 -19.78 -19.41 -7.25
N CYS A 57 -18.88 -20.20 -7.85
CA CYS A 57 -18.97 -20.62 -9.25
C CYS A 57 -19.80 -21.89 -9.45
N GLU A 58 -20.12 -22.60 -8.37
CA GLU A 58 -20.95 -23.82 -8.39
C GLU A 58 -22.43 -23.46 -8.24
N ASP A 59 -23.32 -24.39 -8.63
CA ASP A 59 -24.77 -24.17 -8.52
C ASP A 59 -25.21 -24.34 -7.06
N PRO A 60 -25.87 -23.36 -6.44
CA PRO A 60 -26.37 -23.48 -5.06
C PRO A 60 -27.30 -24.67 -4.83
N GLN A 61 -27.94 -25.22 -5.87
CA GLN A 61 -28.71 -26.45 -5.77
C GLN A 61 -27.85 -27.65 -5.37
N GLN A 62 -26.57 -27.68 -5.76
CA GLN A 62 -25.61 -28.71 -5.35
C GLN A 62 -25.34 -28.69 -3.85
N PHE A 63 -25.58 -27.53 -3.20
CA PHE A 63 -25.47 -27.33 -1.77
C PHE A 63 -26.80 -27.47 -1.03
N SER A 64 -27.81 -28.09 -1.66
CA SER A 64 -29.17 -28.28 -1.10
C SER A 64 -29.90 -26.98 -0.75
N ARG A 65 -29.59 -25.88 -1.45
CA ARG A 65 -30.26 -24.58 -1.23
C ARG A 65 -31.31 -24.33 -2.32
N PRO A 66 -32.55 -23.95 -1.95
CA PRO A 66 -33.61 -23.64 -2.90
C PRO A 66 -33.49 -22.21 -3.44
N ILE A 67 -32.32 -21.87 -3.99
CA ILE A 67 -32.01 -20.54 -4.53
C ILE A 67 -31.46 -20.68 -5.94
N THR A 68 -31.69 -19.66 -6.77
CA THR A 68 -31.22 -19.66 -8.16
C THR A 68 -29.84 -19.03 -8.31
N HIS A 69 -29.46 -18.12 -7.42
CA HIS A 69 -28.20 -17.40 -7.45
C HIS A 69 -27.64 -17.26 -6.04
N TRP A 70 -26.31 -17.30 -5.93
CA TRP A 70 -25.64 -17.02 -4.67
C TRP A 70 -25.83 -15.58 -4.22
N THR A 71 -26.40 -15.40 -3.02
CA THR A 71 -26.27 -14.14 -2.30
C THR A 71 -25.04 -14.17 -1.39
N ALA A 72 -24.51 -12.99 -1.05
CA ALA A 72 -23.39 -12.87 -0.11
C ALA A 72 -23.71 -13.44 1.28
N ARG A 73 -25.00 -13.48 1.67
CA ARG A 73 -25.44 -14.09 2.92
C ARG A 73 -25.35 -15.60 2.85
N GLU A 74 -25.88 -16.21 1.79
CA GLU A 74 -25.83 -17.67 1.63
C GLU A 74 -24.41 -18.18 1.48
N LEU A 75 -23.54 -17.46 0.77
CA LEU A 75 -22.11 -17.79 0.70
C LEU A 75 -21.42 -17.70 2.06
N ALA A 76 -21.76 -16.71 2.90
CA ALA A 76 -21.21 -16.60 4.25
C ALA A 76 -21.66 -17.76 5.15
N ASP A 77 -22.93 -18.16 5.05
CA ASP A 77 -23.50 -19.26 5.80
C ASP A 77 -22.92 -20.61 5.34
N GLU A 78 -22.78 -20.81 4.03
CA GLU A 78 -22.23 -22.04 3.45
C GLU A 78 -20.72 -22.16 3.72
N ALA A 79 -19.96 -21.06 3.63
CA ALA A 79 -18.53 -21.07 3.97
C ALA A 79 -18.27 -21.44 5.44
N GLN A 80 -19.16 -21.04 6.35
CA GLN A 80 -19.11 -21.46 7.76
C GLN A 80 -19.52 -22.93 7.92
N LYS A 81 -20.60 -23.35 7.25
CA LYS A 81 -21.10 -24.74 7.29
C LYS A 81 -20.08 -25.76 6.79
N GLN A 82 -19.33 -25.41 5.75
CA GLN A 82 -18.27 -26.24 5.16
C GLN A 82 -16.94 -26.15 5.96
N GLY A 83 -16.86 -25.32 7.01
CA GLY A 83 -15.68 -25.18 7.84
C GLY A 83 -14.51 -24.44 7.19
N ILE A 84 -14.74 -23.71 6.09
CA ILE A 84 -13.70 -22.95 5.37
C ILE A 84 -13.19 -21.78 6.23
N VAL A 85 -14.11 -21.14 6.96
CA VAL A 85 -13.82 -20.04 7.89
C VAL A 85 -14.63 -20.18 9.17
N ALA A 86 -14.05 -19.80 10.30
CA ALA A 86 -14.75 -19.86 11.59
C ALA A 86 -15.93 -18.88 11.66
N SER A 87 -15.79 -17.69 11.08
CA SER A 87 -16.85 -16.69 10.99
C SER A 87 -16.54 -15.69 9.87
N ILE A 88 -17.53 -15.37 9.06
CA ILE A 88 -17.42 -14.34 8.03
C ILE A 88 -18.73 -13.56 7.90
N SER A 89 -18.63 -12.24 7.76
CA SER A 89 -19.80 -11.41 7.52
C SER A 89 -20.19 -11.43 6.03
N PRO A 90 -21.48 -11.33 5.67
CA PRO A 90 -21.91 -11.20 4.28
C PRO A 90 -21.26 -10.00 3.58
N ARG A 91 -21.00 -8.91 4.33
CA ARG A 91 -20.29 -7.73 3.81
C ARG A 91 -18.84 -8.05 3.45
N SER A 92 -18.15 -8.90 4.22
CA SER A 92 -16.80 -9.37 3.92
C SER A 92 -16.78 -10.20 2.64
N VAL A 93 -17.73 -11.13 2.49
CA VAL A 93 -17.89 -11.92 1.26
C VAL A 93 -18.13 -11.00 0.06
N GLY A 94 -19.04 -10.03 0.18
CA GLY A 94 -19.28 -9.05 -0.88
C GLY A 94 -18.03 -8.25 -1.27
N ARG A 95 -17.09 -8.01 -0.36
CA ARG A 95 -15.81 -7.35 -0.68
C ARG A 95 -14.86 -8.24 -1.51
N PHE A 96 -14.98 -9.57 -1.44
CA PHE A 96 -14.17 -10.46 -2.30
C PHE A 96 -14.59 -10.37 -3.76
N PHE A 97 -15.89 -10.23 -4.02
CA PHE A 97 -16.45 -10.17 -5.38
C PHE A 97 -16.63 -8.74 -5.92
N LYS A 98 -16.44 -7.72 -5.09
CA LYS A 98 -16.51 -6.34 -5.55
C LYS A 98 -15.28 -6.05 -6.41
N ALA A 99 -15.49 -5.86 -7.70
CA ALA A 99 -14.45 -5.33 -8.58
C ALA A 99 -13.89 -4.04 -7.97
N VAL A 100 -12.56 -3.99 -7.79
CA VAL A 100 -11.85 -2.72 -7.61
C VAL A 100 -11.90 -2.05 -8.97
N ILE A 101 -13.03 -1.43 -9.31
CA ILE A 101 -13.00 -0.38 -10.32
C ILE A 101 -12.19 0.70 -9.60
N PRO A 102 -10.96 1.03 -10.02
CA PRO A 102 -10.36 2.25 -9.54
C PRO A 102 -11.34 3.33 -9.97
N SER A 103 -12.12 3.86 -9.02
CA SER A 103 -12.91 5.05 -9.29
C SER A 103 -11.85 6.12 -9.47
N THR A 104 -11.43 6.29 -10.73
CA THR A 104 -10.47 7.25 -11.20
C THR A 104 -10.68 8.51 -10.40
N THR A 105 -9.68 8.90 -9.60
CA THR A 105 -9.68 10.24 -9.02
C THR A 105 -9.90 11.16 -10.20
N SER A 106 -10.98 11.95 -10.18
CA SER A 106 -11.21 12.96 -11.19
C SER A 106 -9.89 13.69 -11.39
N LYS A 107 -9.39 13.79 -12.63
CA LYS A 107 -8.12 14.43 -12.96
C LYS A 107 -7.96 15.68 -12.08
N SER A 108 -6.88 15.78 -11.32
CA SER A 108 -6.60 16.98 -10.53
C SER A 108 -6.41 18.15 -11.49
N LEU A 109 -7.44 18.96 -11.67
CA LEU A 109 -7.35 20.31 -12.24
C LEU A 109 -6.77 21.28 -11.20
N LEU A 110 -5.81 20.83 -10.39
CA LEU A 110 -5.15 21.69 -9.42
C LEU A 110 -3.87 22.24 -10.05
N ALA A 111 -3.71 23.55 -9.88
CA ALA A 111 -2.76 24.40 -10.60
C ALA A 111 -1.38 23.74 -10.78
N GLU A 112 -1.03 23.54 -12.05
CA GLU A 112 0.30 23.13 -12.44
C GLU A 112 1.24 24.30 -12.12
N SER A 113 1.96 24.21 -11.00
CA SER A 113 3.02 25.17 -10.67
C SER A 113 4.10 25.03 -11.73
N ARG A 114 4.11 25.97 -12.68
CA ARG A 114 5.12 26.05 -13.74
C ARG A 114 6.49 26.15 -13.08
N LYS A 115 7.25 25.04 -13.07
CA LYS A 115 8.66 25.05 -12.68
C LYS A 115 9.37 26.13 -13.50
N ARG A 116 9.78 27.22 -12.84
CA ARG A 116 10.63 28.24 -13.47
C ARG A 116 11.94 27.55 -13.84
N ARG A 117 12.27 27.53 -15.13
CA ARG A 117 13.64 27.18 -15.56
C ARG A 117 14.58 28.25 -14.99
N PRO A 118 15.75 27.89 -14.45
CA PRO A 118 16.74 28.89 -14.08
C PRO A 118 17.11 29.68 -15.34
N SER A 119 17.05 31.01 -15.24
CA SER A 119 17.46 31.93 -16.28
C SER A 119 18.95 31.72 -16.57
N SER A 120 19.28 31.42 -17.82
CA SER A 120 20.64 31.53 -18.33
C SER A 120 21.11 32.95 -18.11
N ILE A 121 22.12 33.12 -17.25
CA ILE A 121 22.80 34.39 -17.07
C ILE A 121 23.64 34.61 -18.33
N GLN A 122 23.26 35.60 -19.14
CA GLN A 122 24.17 36.23 -20.08
C GLN A 122 24.78 37.46 -19.40
N SER A 123 26.10 37.45 -19.22
CA SER A 123 26.96 38.63 -18.97
C SER A 123 28.39 38.10 -18.99
N THR A 124 29.41 38.67 -19.62
CA THR A 124 29.59 39.92 -20.35
C THR A 124 30.97 39.82 -21.02
N ASN A 125 31.12 40.48 -22.17
CA ASN A 125 32.41 40.79 -22.81
C ASN A 125 33.37 41.49 -21.82
N GLU A 126 34.68 41.25 -21.93
CA GLU A 126 35.73 42.25 -22.24
C GLU A 126 37.18 41.72 -22.06
N ARG A 127 37.98 41.89 -23.14
CA ARG A 127 39.38 42.35 -23.25
C ARG A 127 40.40 42.03 -22.15
N ASP A 128 41.45 41.26 -22.48
CA ASP A 128 42.86 41.71 -22.55
C ASP A 128 43.85 40.54 -22.81
N MET A 129 44.40 40.48 -24.03
CA MET A 129 45.84 40.34 -24.39
C MET A 129 46.01 40.24 -25.91
#